data_AF-A0A120FR81-F1
#
_entry.id   AF-A0A120FR81-F1
#
_cell.length_a   1.000
_cell.length_b   1.000
_cell.length_c   1.000
_cell.angle_alpha   90.00
_cell.angle_beta   90.00
_cell.angle_gamma   90.00
#
_symmetry.space_group_name_H-M   'P 1'
#
loop_
_entity.id
_entity.type
_entity.pdbx_description
1 polymer ?
#
loop_
_entity_poly.entity_id
_entity_poly.type
_entity_poly.pdbx_seq_one_letter_code
_entity_poly.pdbx_strand_id
1 'polypeptide(L)'
;MSNTEVRSENSPRPTGDRGFDMKLEVVVIPVADVDRAKSFYTSLGWRLDGDFTAGSDWRVIQFTPPGSGCSVIFGKNVTSAAPGSARGLYLIVSNIGAAREELLARGVRISEVFHAGEENIGTDEPYLFGSRRVSGRDPERRTYRTYASFNDPDGNGWLLQEVTTRLPGRIDTGGAAFVSSAELEAALRRASEAHGEHEKLTGQHDEGWPSWYAEYMVKEQTGEPLPT
;
A
#
# COMPACT_ATOMS: atom_id res chain seq x y z
N MET A 1 13.19 10.22 37.18
CA MET A 1 12.60 9.07 36.48
C MET A 1 11.11 9.08 36.74
N SER A 2 10.32 9.47 35.74
CA SER A 2 8.86 9.50 35.82
C SER A 2 8.33 8.80 34.58
N ASN A 3 7.91 7.54 34.74
CA ASN A 3 7.31 6.72 33.69
C ASN A 3 5.90 7.25 33.44
N THR A 4 5.69 7.92 32.31
CA THR A 4 4.33 8.22 31.84
C THR A 4 3.92 7.08 30.91
N GLU A 5 3.28 6.06 31.50
CA GLU A 5 2.56 5.05 30.75
C GLU A 5 1.37 5.70 30.05
N VAL A 6 1.42 5.76 28.71
CA VAL A 6 0.27 6.12 27.90
C VAL A 6 -0.68 4.92 27.91
N ARG A 7 -1.69 4.96 28.79
CA ARG A 7 -2.83 4.04 28.76
C ARG A 7 -3.57 4.20 27.43
N SER A 8 -3.60 3.13 26.65
CA SER A 8 -4.53 2.99 25.53
C SER A 8 -5.93 2.76 26.10
N GLU A 9 -6.80 3.77 26.03
CA GLU A 9 -8.22 3.63 26.34
C GLU A 9 -8.96 2.99 25.15
N ASN A 10 -9.79 1.99 25.49
CA ASN A 10 -10.85 1.33 24.71
C ASN A 10 -11.07 1.82 23.27
N SER A 11 -10.75 0.95 22.29
CA SER A 11 -11.31 1.06 20.94
C SER A 11 -12.82 0.77 20.99
N PRO A 12 -13.69 1.67 20.48
CA PRO A 12 -15.12 1.36 20.36
C PRO A 12 -15.30 0.20 19.38
N ARG A 13 -16.08 -0.81 19.79
CA ARG A 13 -16.55 -1.88 18.92
C ARG A 13 -17.44 -1.25 17.83
N PRO A 14 -17.19 -1.45 16.52
CA PRO A 14 -18.00 -0.83 15.48
C PRO A 14 -19.43 -1.37 15.59
N THR A 15 -20.37 -0.46 15.87
CA THR A 15 -21.80 -0.73 15.86
C THR A 15 -22.23 -0.87 14.40
N GLY A 16 -22.83 -2.01 14.07
CA GLY A 16 -23.26 -2.35 12.73
C GLY A 16 -24.48 -1.56 12.28
N ASP A 17 -24.25 -0.33 11.84
CA ASP A 17 -25.12 0.33 10.88
C ASP A 17 -24.33 0.37 9.56
N ARG A 18 -24.68 -0.49 8.60
CA ARG A 18 -24.03 -0.47 7.28
C ARG A 18 -24.46 0.82 6.59
N GLY A 19 -23.69 1.88 6.80
CA GLY A 19 -23.75 3.08 5.97
C GLY A 19 -23.61 2.72 4.49
N PHE A 20 -24.01 3.65 3.62
CA PHE A 20 -23.90 3.48 2.17
C PHE A 20 -22.48 3.10 1.74
N ASP A 21 -22.36 2.17 0.79
CA ASP A 21 -21.07 1.76 0.23
C ASP A 21 -20.38 2.96 -0.46
N MET A 22 -19.24 3.38 0.09
CA MET A 22 -18.39 4.42 -0.49
C MET A 22 -17.06 3.83 -0.92
N LYS A 23 -16.71 3.98 -2.20
CA LYS A 23 -15.45 3.49 -2.78
C LYS A 23 -14.59 4.68 -3.20
N LEU A 24 -13.30 4.64 -2.85
CA LEU A 24 -12.31 5.54 -3.43
C LEU A 24 -11.94 5.02 -4.82
N GLU A 25 -12.58 5.57 -5.84
CA GLU A 25 -12.41 5.14 -7.23
C GLU A 25 -11.20 5.79 -7.90
N VAL A 26 -10.97 7.08 -7.63
CA VAL A 26 -9.99 7.87 -8.37
C VAL A 26 -9.40 9.00 -7.54
N VAL A 27 -8.09 9.24 -7.74
CA VAL A 27 -7.37 10.42 -7.22
C VAL A 27 -6.90 11.29 -8.39
N VAL A 28 -7.10 12.61 -8.29
CA VAL A 28 -6.63 13.56 -9.29
C VAL A 28 -5.20 13.99 -8.97
N ILE A 29 -4.28 13.83 -9.92
CA ILE A 29 -2.88 14.22 -9.80
C ILE A 29 -2.62 15.53 -10.58
N PRO A 30 -2.20 16.62 -9.92
CA PRO A 30 -1.91 17.87 -10.60
C PRO A 30 -0.58 17.80 -11.37
N VAL A 31 -0.62 17.98 -12.69
CA VAL A 31 0.55 17.90 -13.57
C VAL A 31 0.66 19.16 -14.44
N ALA A 32 1.87 19.56 -14.80
CA ALA A 32 2.09 20.73 -15.65
C ALA A 32 2.06 20.36 -17.15
N ASP A 33 2.47 19.14 -17.48
CA ASP A 33 2.55 18.62 -18.85
C ASP A 33 1.96 17.21 -18.91
N VAL A 34 0.86 17.06 -19.65
CA VAL A 34 0.08 15.82 -19.73
C VAL A 34 0.86 14.69 -20.40
N ASP A 35 1.64 14.99 -21.46
CA ASP A 35 2.37 13.96 -22.19
C ASP A 35 3.61 13.51 -21.43
N ARG A 36 4.30 14.43 -20.75
CA ARG A 36 5.40 14.11 -19.83
C ARG A 36 4.92 13.22 -18.69
N ALA A 37 3.78 13.57 -18.06
CA ALA A 37 3.19 12.76 -17.02
C ALA A 37 2.77 11.38 -17.56
N LYS A 38 2.09 11.32 -18.71
CA LYS A 38 1.70 10.06 -19.36
C LYS A 38 2.89 9.14 -19.59
N SER A 39 4.01 9.66 -20.10
CA SER A 39 5.24 8.88 -20.31
C SER A 39 5.76 8.32 -18.99
N PHE A 40 5.78 9.11 -17.93
CA PHE A 40 6.25 8.69 -16.61
C PHE A 40 5.37 7.60 -15.99
N TYR A 41 4.05 7.81 -15.95
CA TYR A 41 3.13 6.83 -15.38
C TYR A 41 3.09 5.52 -16.19
N THR A 42 3.31 5.61 -17.51
CA THR A 42 3.54 4.41 -18.34
C THR A 42 4.82 3.68 -17.94
N SER A 43 5.93 4.39 -17.69
CA SER A 43 7.20 3.75 -17.30
C SER A 43 7.12 3.04 -15.94
N LEU A 44 6.19 3.43 -15.06
CA LEU A 44 5.90 2.70 -13.82
C LEU A 44 5.29 1.30 -14.07
N GLY A 45 4.89 0.98 -15.30
CA GLY A 45 4.17 -0.26 -15.61
C GLY A 45 2.70 -0.23 -15.20
N TRP A 46 2.14 0.96 -15.01
CA TRP A 46 0.72 1.11 -14.69
C TRP A 46 -0.12 0.91 -15.94
N ARG A 47 -1.32 0.36 -15.78
CA ARG A 47 -2.23 0.12 -16.89
C ARG A 47 -2.84 1.46 -17.31
N LEU A 48 -2.66 1.85 -18.57
CA LEU A 48 -3.36 2.98 -19.16
C LEU A 48 -4.81 2.56 -19.42
N ASP A 49 -5.75 3.13 -18.68
CA ASP A 49 -7.18 2.81 -18.82
C ASP A 49 -7.88 3.73 -19.84
N GLY A 50 -7.37 4.96 -20.00
CA GLY A 50 -7.98 5.92 -20.92
C GLY A 50 -7.13 7.14 -21.23
N ASP A 51 -7.32 7.67 -22.43
CA ASP A 51 -6.81 8.96 -22.91
C ASP A 51 -7.97 9.66 -23.64
N PHE A 52 -8.77 10.40 -22.89
CA PHE A 52 -9.99 11.02 -23.36
C PHE A 52 -9.72 12.48 -23.74
N THR A 53 -10.26 12.92 -24.88
CA THR A 53 -10.14 14.29 -25.37
C THR A 53 -11.50 14.82 -25.79
N ALA A 54 -11.71 16.12 -25.59
CA ALA A 54 -12.93 16.83 -26.00
C ALA A 54 -12.56 18.27 -26.37
N GLY A 55 -12.59 18.57 -27.67
CA GLY A 55 -12.08 19.85 -28.19
C GLY A 55 -10.59 20.05 -27.92
N SER A 56 -10.11 21.29 -28.02
CA SER A 56 -8.70 21.66 -27.79
C SER A 56 -8.36 21.89 -26.32
N ASP A 57 -9.36 22.06 -25.46
CA ASP A 57 -9.17 22.57 -24.10
C ASP A 57 -9.38 21.56 -22.99
N TRP A 58 -9.71 20.31 -23.32
CA TRP A 58 -9.90 19.27 -22.33
C TRP A 58 -9.26 17.95 -22.78
N ARG A 59 -8.48 17.37 -21.87
CA ARG A 59 -7.90 16.03 -22.01
C ARG A 59 -7.75 15.41 -20.63
N VAL A 60 -8.11 14.15 -20.48
CA VAL A 60 -7.94 13.35 -19.26
C VAL A 60 -7.21 12.06 -19.59
N ILE A 61 -6.17 11.77 -18.82
CA ILE A 61 -5.48 10.49 -18.82
C ILE A 61 -5.85 9.75 -17.54
N GLN A 62 -6.09 8.44 -17.64
CA GLN A 62 -6.34 7.57 -16.50
C GLN A 62 -5.36 6.40 -16.48
N PHE A 63 -4.77 6.15 -15.31
CA PHE A 63 -3.94 4.98 -15.04
C PHE A 63 -4.39 4.25 -13.78
N THR A 64 -4.29 2.92 -13.78
CA THR A 64 -4.46 2.10 -12.58
C THR A 64 -3.12 1.45 -12.19
N PRO A 65 -2.62 1.68 -10.96
CA PRO A 65 -1.48 0.94 -10.42
C PRO A 65 -1.77 -0.57 -10.37
N PRO A 66 -0.79 -1.44 -10.65
CA PRO A 66 -0.98 -2.88 -10.56
C PRO A 66 -1.56 -3.31 -9.21
N GLY A 67 -2.66 -4.05 -9.23
CA GLY A 67 -3.37 -4.52 -8.05
C GLY A 67 -4.24 -3.47 -7.33
N SER A 68 -4.21 -2.20 -7.71
CA SER A 68 -5.09 -1.19 -7.10
C SER A 68 -6.51 -1.28 -7.66
N GLY A 69 -7.50 -1.13 -6.77
CA GLY A 69 -8.89 -0.83 -7.17
C GLY A 69 -9.15 0.66 -7.42
N CYS A 70 -8.21 1.53 -7.03
CA CYS A 70 -8.28 2.98 -7.22
C CYS A 70 -7.34 3.42 -8.35
N SER A 71 -7.84 4.28 -9.22
CA SER A 71 -7.10 4.88 -10.34
C SER A 71 -6.49 6.25 -9.99
N VAL A 72 -5.58 6.71 -10.83
CA VAL A 72 -5.20 8.13 -10.90
C VAL A 72 -5.69 8.74 -12.20
N ILE A 73 -6.08 10.01 -12.15
CA ILE A 73 -6.32 10.82 -13.35
C ILE A 73 -5.54 12.12 -13.32
N PHE A 74 -5.11 12.57 -14.50
CA PHE A 74 -4.48 13.87 -14.70
C PHE A 74 -4.73 14.38 -16.11
N GLY A 75 -4.64 15.69 -16.32
CA GLY A 75 -4.94 16.25 -17.64
C GLY A 75 -5.16 17.75 -17.69
N LYS A 76 -5.52 18.25 -18.88
CA LYS A 76 -5.82 19.67 -19.13
C LYS A 76 -7.23 19.98 -18.65
N ASN A 77 -7.39 21.04 -17.85
CA ASN A 77 -8.66 21.46 -17.25
C ASN A 77 -9.33 20.37 -16.39
N VAL A 78 -8.52 19.62 -15.63
CA VAL A 78 -8.97 18.54 -14.71
C VAL A 78 -8.95 18.98 -13.24
N THR A 79 -8.00 19.84 -12.86
CA THR A 79 -7.85 20.36 -11.49
C THR A 79 -7.29 21.78 -11.50
N SER A 80 -7.61 22.56 -10.47
CA SER A 80 -7.02 23.88 -10.20
C SER A 80 -5.84 23.81 -9.23
N ALA A 81 -5.53 22.63 -8.67
CA ALA A 81 -4.39 22.45 -7.78
C ALA A 81 -3.07 22.66 -8.53
N ALA A 82 -2.06 23.19 -7.84
CA ALA A 82 -0.76 23.46 -8.42
C ALA A 82 -0.05 22.14 -8.81
N PRO A 83 0.59 22.06 -10.00
CA PRO A 83 1.40 20.90 -10.36
C PRO A 83 2.40 20.54 -9.26
N GLY A 84 2.51 19.24 -8.98
CA GLY A 84 3.41 18.76 -7.94
C GLY A 84 2.89 18.93 -6.52
N SER A 85 1.65 19.37 -6.29
CA SER A 85 1.13 19.58 -4.94
C SER A 85 0.57 18.33 -4.27
N ALA A 86 0.40 17.21 -4.98
CA ALA A 86 -0.15 15.99 -4.38
C ALA A 86 0.91 15.30 -3.51
N ARG A 87 0.58 15.09 -2.23
CA ARG A 87 1.43 14.49 -1.19
C ARG A 87 0.64 13.49 -0.36
N GLY A 88 1.34 12.59 0.32
CA GLY A 88 0.72 11.60 1.20
C GLY A 88 -0.01 10.48 0.46
N LEU A 89 0.40 10.16 -0.78
CA LEU A 89 -0.14 9.06 -1.57
C LEU A 89 0.63 7.77 -1.25
N TYR A 90 -0.09 6.72 -0.83
CA TYR A 90 0.51 5.45 -0.41
C TYR A 90 0.23 4.34 -1.42
N LEU A 91 1.29 3.68 -1.87
CA LEU A 91 1.27 2.44 -2.63
C LEU A 91 1.67 1.31 -1.69
N ILE A 92 0.79 0.34 -1.51
CA ILE A 92 1.05 -0.77 -0.58
C ILE A 92 1.73 -1.91 -1.32
N VAL A 93 2.83 -2.41 -0.74
CA VAL A 93 3.60 -3.54 -1.26
C VAL A 93 3.86 -4.56 -0.16
N SER A 94 3.93 -5.83 -0.51
CA SER A 94 4.28 -6.91 0.43
C SER A 94 5.79 -7.11 0.60
N ASN A 95 6.57 -6.68 -0.39
CA ASN A 95 8.03 -6.72 -0.38
C ASN A 95 8.59 -5.44 -0.99
N ILE A 96 9.05 -4.53 -0.14
CA ILE A 96 9.53 -3.22 -0.57
C ILE A 96 10.88 -3.27 -1.28
N GLY A 97 11.71 -4.26 -0.98
CA GLY A 97 12.99 -4.47 -1.66
C GLY A 97 12.77 -4.80 -3.14
N ALA A 98 11.93 -5.81 -3.41
CA ALA A 98 11.59 -6.21 -4.76
C ALA A 98 10.90 -5.08 -5.56
N ALA A 99 9.93 -4.41 -4.94
CA ALA A 99 9.23 -3.28 -5.58
C ALA A 99 10.19 -2.13 -5.93
N ARG A 100 11.14 -1.82 -5.05
CA ARG A 100 12.16 -0.81 -5.29
C ARG A 100 13.09 -1.21 -6.44
N GLU A 101 13.59 -2.43 -6.45
CA GLU A 101 14.44 -2.96 -7.52
C GLU A 101 13.75 -2.89 -8.88
N GLU A 102 12.46 -3.26 -8.94
CA GLU A 102 11.67 -3.17 -10.17
C GLU A 102 11.52 -1.71 -10.66
N LEU A 103 11.21 -0.77 -9.76
CA LEU A 103 11.11 0.64 -10.12
C LEU A 103 12.46 1.22 -10.58
N LEU A 104 13.56 0.85 -9.94
CA LEU A 104 14.91 1.22 -10.39
C LEU A 104 15.22 0.65 -11.78
N ALA A 105 14.89 -0.61 -12.03
CA ALA A 105 15.08 -1.25 -13.34
C ALA A 105 14.26 -0.56 -14.45
N ARG A 106 13.14 0.06 -14.10
CA ARG A 106 12.31 0.90 -14.99
C ARG A 106 12.81 2.34 -15.13
N GLY A 107 13.93 2.69 -14.49
CA GLY A 107 14.53 4.03 -14.53
C GLY A 107 13.92 5.06 -13.59
N VAL A 108 13.09 4.63 -12.63
CA VAL A 108 12.44 5.52 -11.66
C VAL A 108 13.42 5.88 -10.55
N ARG A 109 13.54 7.18 -10.24
CA ARG A 109 14.33 7.65 -9.10
C ARG A 109 13.54 7.45 -7.80
N ILE A 110 13.77 6.31 -7.16
CA ILE A 110 13.21 5.97 -5.85
C ILE A 110 14.30 6.04 -4.78
N SER A 111 13.95 6.56 -3.60
CA SER A 111 14.84 6.68 -2.45
C SER A 111 15.36 5.31 -1.99
N GLU A 112 16.40 5.31 -1.16
CA GLU A 112 16.70 4.16 -0.31
C GLU A 112 15.51 3.84 0.61
N VAL A 113 15.50 2.62 1.12
CA VAL A 113 14.51 2.18 2.11
C VAL A 113 14.77 2.88 3.44
N PHE A 114 13.69 3.30 4.11
CA PHE A 114 13.75 3.97 5.40
C PHE A 114 12.60 3.55 6.32
N HIS A 115 12.70 3.90 7.59
CA HIS A 115 11.65 3.79 8.60
C HIS A 115 11.57 5.07 9.44
N ALA A 116 10.56 5.13 10.33
CA ALA A 116 10.42 6.25 11.26
C ALA A 116 11.44 6.19 12.39
N GLY A 117 12.07 7.33 12.67
CA GLY A 117 12.84 7.49 13.90
C GLY A 117 11.94 7.51 15.14
N GLU A 118 12.56 7.56 16.33
CA GLU A 118 11.84 7.63 17.61
C GLU A 118 11.03 8.92 17.79
N GLU A 119 11.40 9.97 17.05
CA GLU A 119 10.71 11.26 17.04
C GLU A 119 9.82 11.40 15.80
N ASN A 120 8.59 11.85 16.01
CA ASN A 120 7.65 12.13 14.91
C ASN A 120 7.93 13.46 14.18
N ILE A 121 8.95 14.22 14.60
CA ILE A 121 9.31 15.52 14.03
C ILE A 121 10.76 15.45 13.55
N GLY A 122 10.97 15.89 12.32
CA GLY A 122 12.27 15.97 11.65
C GLY A 122 12.22 16.94 10.46
N THR A 123 13.32 17.01 9.71
CA THR A 123 13.51 17.93 8.59
C THR A 123 13.18 17.31 7.22
N ASP A 124 12.87 16.01 7.17
CA ASP A 124 12.52 15.33 5.93
C ASP A 124 11.07 15.65 5.51
N GLU A 125 10.68 15.18 4.33
CA GLU A 125 9.30 15.31 3.89
C GLU A 125 8.35 14.45 4.76
N PRO A 126 7.26 15.05 5.28
CA PRO A 126 6.32 14.39 6.18
C PRO A 126 5.61 13.17 5.57
N TYR A 127 5.31 12.20 6.43
CA TYR A 127 4.51 11.01 6.15
C TYR A 127 3.79 10.54 7.43
N LEU A 128 3.09 9.41 7.37
CA LEU A 128 2.16 8.94 8.40
C LEU A 128 2.79 8.84 9.80
N PHE A 129 4.10 8.56 9.87
CA PHE A 129 4.83 8.41 11.13
C PHE A 129 5.89 9.49 11.33
N GLY A 130 5.61 10.70 10.85
CA GLY A 130 6.41 11.88 11.14
C GLY A 130 7.23 12.38 9.96
N SER A 131 8.29 13.13 10.25
CA SER A 131 9.19 13.71 9.24
C SER A 131 10.67 13.43 9.50
N ARG A 132 10.98 12.44 10.34
CA ARG A 132 12.35 11.94 10.56
C ARG A 132 12.48 10.56 9.93
N ARG A 133 13.25 10.49 8.83
CA ARG A 133 13.51 9.24 8.10
C ARG A 133 14.85 8.66 8.56
N VAL A 134 14.84 7.41 9.02
CA VAL A 134 16.05 6.66 9.39
C VAL A 134 16.32 5.64 8.30
N SER A 135 17.56 5.58 7.82
CA SER A 135 17.97 4.66 6.76
C SER A 135 17.79 3.20 7.17
N GLY A 136 17.36 2.36 6.22
CA GLY A 136 17.13 0.94 6.41
C GLY A 136 15.68 0.58 6.75
N ARG A 137 15.39 -0.72 6.72
CA ARG A 137 14.09 -1.26 7.13
C ARG A 137 13.86 -1.05 8.62
N ASP A 138 12.60 -1.10 9.06
CA ASP A 138 12.28 -1.21 10.48
C ASP A 138 13.06 -2.41 11.09
N PRO A 139 13.90 -2.18 12.13
CA PRO A 139 14.75 -3.23 12.70
C PRO A 139 13.97 -4.42 13.28
N GLU A 140 12.76 -4.17 13.79
CA GLU A 140 11.84 -5.18 14.32
C GLU A 140 10.99 -5.82 13.22
N ARG A 141 11.15 -5.40 11.96
CA ARG A 141 10.38 -5.85 10.78
C ARG A 141 8.86 -5.74 10.95
N ARG A 142 8.42 -4.73 11.69
CA ARG A 142 7.00 -4.49 11.92
C ARG A 142 6.29 -4.10 10.62
N THR A 143 5.10 -4.65 10.42
CA THR A 143 4.19 -4.25 9.32
C THR A 143 3.87 -2.74 9.42
N TYR A 144 3.65 -2.07 8.28
CA TYR A 144 3.41 -0.63 8.18
C TYR A 144 4.56 0.29 8.62
N ARG A 145 5.77 -0.22 8.88
CA ARG A 145 6.88 0.62 9.42
C ARG A 145 8.03 0.88 8.46
N THR A 146 8.05 0.22 7.31
CA THR A 146 9.12 0.37 6.30
C THR A 146 8.59 1.05 5.04
N TYR A 147 9.39 1.97 4.49
CA TYR A 147 9.02 2.89 3.42
C TYR A 147 10.10 3.06 2.36
N ALA A 148 9.68 3.50 1.18
CA ALA A 148 10.52 4.08 0.13
C ALA A 148 9.69 5.14 -0.60
N SER A 149 10.31 6.16 -1.18
CA SER A 149 9.58 7.28 -1.79
C SER A 149 10.12 7.64 -3.16
N PHE A 150 9.24 8.05 -4.07
CA PHE A 150 9.61 8.62 -5.35
C PHE A 150 8.69 9.80 -5.69
N ASN A 151 9.11 10.60 -6.67
CA ASN A 151 8.31 11.70 -7.17
C ASN A 151 8.06 11.54 -8.66
N ASP A 152 6.92 12.01 -9.13
CA ASP A 152 6.71 12.22 -10.55
C ASP A 152 7.51 13.44 -11.07
N PRO A 153 7.51 13.72 -12.39
CA PRO A 153 8.27 14.83 -12.97
C PRO A 153 7.84 16.23 -12.50
N ASP A 154 6.61 16.39 -12.02
CA ASP A 154 6.10 17.67 -11.47
C ASP A 154 6.36 17.78 -9.96
N GLY A 155 6.79 16.68 -9.34
CA GLY A 155 7.12 16.59 -7.93
C GLY A 155 6.02 16.01 -7.07
N ASN A 156 4.92 15.45 -7.62
CA ASN A 156 3.91 14.76 -6.82
C ASN A 156 4.52 13.54 -6.12
N GLY A 157 4.32 13.44 -4.81
CA GLY A 157 5.02 12.50 -3.95
C GLY A 157 4.27 11.19 -3.75
N TRP A 158 4.98 10.08 -3.92
CA TRP A 158 4.50 8.71 -3.72
C TRP A 158 5.33 8.00 -2.64
N LEU A 159 4.65 7.30 -1.74
CA LEU A 159 5.27 6.47 -0.71
C LEU A 159 4.89 5.01 -0.93
N LEU A 160 5.89 4.16 -1.13
CA LEU A 160 5.72 2.73 -0.93
C LEU A 160 5.69 2.47 0.57
N GLN A 161 4.71 1.69 1.04
CA GLN A 161 4.62 1.21 2.41
C GLN A 161 4.58 -0.31 2.41
N GLU A 162 5.52 -0.91 3.15
CA GLU A 162 5.56 -2.36 3.33
C GLU A 162 4.48 -2.80 4.32
N VAL A 163 3.57 -3.66 3.86
CA VAL A 163 2.53 -4.27 4.70
C VAL A 163 2.60 -5.78 4.51
N THR A 164 3.11 -6.45 5.54
CA THR A 164 3.23 -7.92 5.60
C THR A 164 2.04 -8.57 6.30
N THR A 165 1.37 -7.83 7.20
CA THR A 165 0.15 -8.23 7.89
C THR A 165 -0.76 -7.01 8.03
N ARG A 166 -2.07 -7.15 7.72
CA ARG A 166 -3.02 -6.04 7.79
C ARG A 166 -3.49 -5.79 9.23
N LEU A 167 -3.84 -4.54 9.54
CA LEU A 167 -4.52 -4.23 10.81
C LEU A 167 -5.91 -4.91 10.86
N PRO A 168 -6.35 -5.37 12.06
CA PRO A 168 -7.67 -5.97 12.23
C PRO A 168 -8.80 -5.10 11.67
N GLY A 169 -9.71 -5.70 10.89
CA GLY A 169 -10.89 -5.04 10.31
C GLY A 169 -10.59 -4.09 9.14
N ARG A 170 -9.37 -4.07 8.58
CA ARG A 170 -9.02 -3.17 7.47
C ARG A 170 -9.72 -3.52 6.14
N ILE A 171 -10.00 -4.81 5.93
CA ILE A 171 -10.78 -5.31 4.80
C ILE A 171 -12.11 -5.78 5.39
N ASP A 172 -13.23 -5.30 4.83
CA ASP A 172 -14.55 -5.76 5.25
C ASP A 172 -14.60 -7.28 5.21
N THR A 173 -15.25 -7.89 6.20
CA THR A 173 -15.27 -9.33 6.52
C THR A 173 -15.88 -10.23 5.43
N GLY A 174 -16.02 -9.75 4.19
CA GLY A 174 -16.62 -10.43 3.05
C GLY A 174 -15.66 -11.15 2.10
N GLY A 175 -14.34 -11.12 2.30
CA GLY A 175 -13.43 -12.01 1.56
C GLY A 175 -11.97 -11.57 1.53
N ALA A 176 -11.07 -12.55 1.39
CA ALA A 176 -9.69 -12.26 1.03
C ALA A 176 -9.65 -11.77 -0.43
N ALA A 177 -9.18 -10.54 -0.65
CA ALA A 177 -8.95 -10.01 -1.99
C ALA A 177 -7.44 -10.03 -2.25
N PHE A 178 -6.98 -11.01 -3.03
CA PHE A 178 -5.63 -11.00 -3.60
C PHE A 178 -5.71 -10.33 -4.96
N VAL A 179 -5.04 -9.19 -5.10
CA VAL A 179 -5.16 -8.35 -6.30
C VAL A 179 -4.13 -8.71 -7.38
N SER A 180 -3.26 -9.69 -7.10
CA SER A 180 -2.31 -10.26 -8.06
C SER A 180 -1.92 -11.71 -7.71
N SER A 181 -1.40 -12.44 -8.70
CA SER A 181 -0.85 -13.79 -8.48
C SER A 181 0.38 -13.79 -7.57
N ALA A 182 1.21 -12.74 -7.62
CA ALA A 182 2.39 -12.62 -6.76
C ALA A 182 2.01 -12.40 -5.29
N GLU A 183 0.95 -11.62 -5.02
CA GLU A 183 0.42 -11.46 -3.66
C GLU A 183 -0.22 -12.75 -3.15
N LEU A 184 -0.98 -13.44 -4.00
CA LEU A 184 -1.54 -14.75 -3.68
C LEU A 184 -0.43 -15.77 -3.39
N GLU A 185 0.62 -15.84 -4.22
CA GLU A 185 1.76 -16.72 -4.01
C GLU A 185 2.48 -16.40 -2.69
N ALA A 186 2.73 -15.12 -2.41
CA ALA A 186 3.35 -14.71 -1.16
C ALA A 186 2.50 -15.11 0.06
N ALA A 187 1.18 -15.00 -0.04
CA ALA A 187 0.26 -15.44 1.00
C ALA A 187 0.25 -16.97 1.16
N LEU A 188 0.25 -17.72 0.06
CA LEU A 188 0.37 -19.18 0.07
C LEU A 188 1.68 -19.65 0.71
N ARG A 189 2.80 -18.96 0.45
CA ARG A 189 4.09 -19.26 1.09
C ARG A 189 4.05 -19.04 2.60
N ARG A 190 3.46 -17.93 3.07
CA ARG A 190 3.30 -17.66 4.50
C ARG A 190 2.34 -18.66 5.17
N ALA A 191 1.23 -18.99 4.51
CA ALA A 191 0.31 -20.02 4.97
C ALA A 191 1.03 -21.39 5.08
N SER A 192 1.87 -21.72 4.11
CA SER A 192 2.65 -22.96 4.12
C SER A 192 3.68 -23.04 5.24
N GLU A 193 4.41 -21.95 5.48
CA GLU A 193 5.34 -21.87 6.61
C GLU A 193 4.62 -22.02 7.95
N ALA A 194 3.48 -21.34 8.12
CA ALA A 194 2.70 -21.40 9.36
C ALA A 194 2.00 -22.76 9.57
N HIS A 195 1.49 -23.37 8.50
CA HIS A 195 0.90 -24.71 8.55
C HIS A 195 1.94 -25.79 8.87
N GLY A 196 3.17 -25.63 8.36
CA GLY A 196 4.27 -26.51 8.74
C GLY A 196 4.62 -26.47 10.23
N GLU A 197 4.40 -25.34 10.91
CA GLU A 197 4.50 -25.27 12.37
C GLU A 197 3.27 -25.89 13.07
N HIS A 198 2.07 -25.75 12.51
CA HIS A 198 0.86 -26.43 12.98
C HIS A 198 1.01 -27.95 12.97
N GLU A 199 1.47 -28.53 11.85
CA GLU A 199 1.67 -29.98 11.72
C GLU A 199 2.72 -30.52 12.70
N LYS A 200 3.74 -29.72 13.06
CA LYS A 200 4.72 -30.11 14.09
C LYS A 200 4.09 -30.21 15.47
N LEU A 201 3.09 -29.36 15.78
CA LEU A 201 2.38 -29.38 17.06
C LEU A 201 1.44 -30.59 17.16
N THR A 202 0.80 -30.97 16.06
CA THR A 202 -0.12 -32.12 16.01
C THR A 202 0.60 -33.44 15.79
N GLY A 203 1.83 -33.41 15.25
CA GLY A 203 2.67 -34.58 15.00
C GLY A 203 2.21 -35.45 13.84
N GLN A 204 1.26 -34.97 13.03
CA GLN A 204 0.70 -35.69 11.89
C GLN A 204 0.47 -34.74 10.72
N HIS A 205 0.49 -35.28 9.50
CA HIS A 205 0.09 -34.54 8.31
C HIS A 205 -1.39 -34.15 8.40
N ASP A 206 -1.71 -32.89 8.16
CA ASP A 206 -3.07 -32.38 8.14
C ASP A 206 -3.65 -32.47 6.72
N GLU A 207 -4.46 -33.51 6.49
CA GLU A 207 -5.25 -33.69 5.26
C GLU A 207 -6.25 -32.53 5.02
N GLY A 208 -6.54 -31.73 6.05
CA GLY A 208 -7.36 -30.53 6.01
C GLY A 208 -6.62 -29.26 5.58
N TRP A 209 -5.36 -29.36 5.15
CA TRP A 209 -4.53 -28.20 4.77
C TRP A 209 -5.19 -27.19 3.82
N PRO A 210 -6.04 -27.56 2.82
CA PRO A 210 -6.65 -26.55 1.95
C PRO A 210 -7.59 -25.61 2.72
N SER A 211 -8.34 -26.17 3.68
CA SER A 211 -9.25 -25.42 4.54
C SER A 211 -8.46 -24.53 5.51
N TRP A 212 -7.38 -25.07 6.09
CA TRP A 212 -6.50 -24.32 6.98
C TRP A 212 -5.85 -23.13 6.28
N TYR A 213 -5.35 -23.33 5.05
CA TYR A 213 -4.77 -22.24 4.24
C TYR A 213 -5.81 -21.18 3.92
N ALA A 214 -7.01 -21.58 3.49
CA ALA A 214 -8.09 -20.64 3.21
C ALA A 214 -8.44 -19.80 4.44
N GLU A 215 -8.56 -20.42 5.61
CA GLU A 215 -8.81 -19.74 6.88
C GLU A 215 -7.65 -18.81 7.27
N TYR A 216 -6.40 -19.29 7.19
CA TYR A 216 -5.20 -18.49 7.46
C TYR A 216 -5.15 -17.25 6.57
N MET A 217 -5.35 -17.41 5.27
CA MET A 217 -5.25 -16.34 4.29
C MET A 217 -6.34 -15.28 4.48
N VAL A 218 -7.57 -15.70 4.84
CA VAL A 218 -8.65 -14.77 5.20
C VAL A 218 -8.30 -14.03 6.48
N LYS A 219 -7.92 -14.74 7.55
CA LYS A 219 -7.62 -14.13 8.84
C LYS A 219 -6.40 -13.23 8.81
N GLU A 220 -5.37 -13.57 8.04
CA GLU A 220 -4.20 -12.72 7.80
C GLU A 220 -4.61 -11.41 7.12
N GLN A 221 -5.50 -11.48 6.13
CA GLN A 221 -5.99 -10.29 5.42
C GLN A 221 -6.95 -9.43 6.24
N THR A 222 -7.81 -10.05 7.06
CA THR A 222 -8.74 -9.34 7.94
C THR A 222 -8.10 -8.92 9.27
N GLY A 223 -6.86 -9.36 9.55
CA GLY A 223 -6.13 -9.12 10.80
C GLY A 223 -6.75 -9.84 12.01
N GLU A 224 -7.45 -10.95 11.79
CA GLU A 224 -7.99 -11.82 12.84
C GLU A 224 -6.92 -12.79 13.38
N PRO A 225 -7.10 -13.38 14.58
CA PRO A 225 -6.17 -14.37 15.12
C PRO A 225 -6.01 -15.57 14.18
N LEU A 226 -4.77 -15.86 13.78
CA LEU A 226 -4.45 -16.95 12.85
C LEU A 226 -4.89 -18.32 13.42
N PRO A 227 -5.28 -19.27 12.54
CA PRO A 227 -5.60 -20.62 12.97
C PRO A 227 -4.39 -21.28 13.64
N THR A 228 -4.65 -22.02 14.73
CA THR A 228 -3.63 -22.72 15.53
C THR A 228 -3.44 -24.14 15.10
#